data_AF-A0A4R5NSK2-F1
#
_entry.id   AF-A0A4R5NSK2-F1
#
_cell.length_a   1.000
_cell.length_b   1.000
_cell.length_c   1.000
_cell.angle_alpha   90.00
_cell.angle_beta   90.00
_cell.angle_gamma   90.00
#
_symmetry.space_group_name_H-M   'P 1'
#
loop_
_entity.id
_entity.type
_entity.pdbx_description
1 polymer ?
#
loop_
_entity_poly.entity_id
_entity_poly.type
_entity_poly.pdbx_seq_one_letter_code
_entity_poly.pdbx_strand_id
1 'polypeptide(L)'
;MDGLNYTQEFVLCVLNQKPKLSAFKDRKVAACLLLSEIVELLRAGAMELTPANRMVVAQVTKAPADYLVPLTEDIKKRQPESVNNYVRDAVLSVRKRRVTKIAEAICDSLVKAGYLEVDHKTYYDNQTLTDRILTQLYQDAIAKKEPSEKNSMLAILLVNSGLVHQIFPKQEAETIELRLKEVMKSDQYHLISDVTKRINKDLAGIIDAVSFAR
;
A
#
# COMPACT_ATOMS: atom_id res chain seq x y z
N MET A 1 10.43 -10.85 -11.82
CA MET A 1 9.94 -11.10 -10.43
C MET A 1 8.44 -11.18 -10.55
N ASP A 2 8.00 -12.29 -11.14
CA ASP A 2 6.72 -12.33 -11.83
C ASP A 2 5.70 -12.89 -10.83
N GLY A 3 4.93 -12.01 -10.21
CA GLY A 3 3.83 -12.42 -9.32
C GLY A 3 3.44 -11.42 -8.23
N LEU A 4 4.36 -10.58 -7.75
CA LEU A 4 4.06 -9.62 -6.69
C LEU A 4 3.56 -8.28 -7.23
N ASN A 5 2.49 -7.77 -6.62
CA ASN A 5 2.02 -6.40 -6.84
C ASN A 5 2.64 -5.42 -5.82
N TYR A 6 2.38 -4.12 -6.02
CA TYR A 6 2.95 -3.06 -5.19
C TYR A 6 2.50 -3.13 -3.72
N THR A 7 1.31 -3.66 -3.42
CA THR A 7 0.79 -3.79 -2.04
C THR A 7 1.55 -4.88 -1.30
N GLN A 8 1.78 -6.01 -1.96
CA GLN A 8 2.59 -7.10 -1.43
C GLN A 8 4.05 -6.69 -1.24
N GLU A 9 4.65 -5.99 -2.22
CA GLU A 9 6.00 -5.44 -2.09
C GLU A 9 6.10 -4.44 -0.94
N PHE A 10 5.07 -3.61 -0.73
CA PHE A 10 5.00 -2.70 0.42
C PHE A 10 4.96 -3.46 1.76
N VAL A 11 4.16 -4.53 1.86
CA VAL A 11 4.10 -5.38 3.06
C VAL A 11 5.45 -6.02 3.39
N LEU A 12 6.16 -6.52 2.37
CA LEU A 12 7.51 -7.06 2.55
C LEU A 12 8.47 -5.99 3.10
N CYS A 13 8.45 -4.78 2.53
CA CYS A 13 9.24 -3.65 3.03
C CYS A 13 8.91 -3.28 4.49
N VAL A 14 7.63 -3.27 4.87
CA VAL A 14 7.20 -3.02 6.26
C VAL A 14 7.78 -4.07 7.21
N LEU A 15 7.65 -5.35 6.85
CA LEU A 15 8.09 -6.46 7.68
C LEU A 15 9.61 -6.53 7.80
N ASN A 16 10.35 -6.14 6.76
CA ASN A 16 11.80 -6.04 6.83
C ASN A 16 12.28 -5.02 7.87
N GLN A 17 11.54 -3.93 8.08
CA GLN A 17 11.85 -2.96 9.15
C GLN A 17 11.40 -3.45 10.52
N LYS A 18 10.25 -4.13 10.59
CA LYS A 18 9.73 -4.69 11.83
C LYS A 18 8.93 -5.97 11.52
N PRO A 19 9.45 -7.16 11.84
CA PRO A 19 8.94 -8.44 11.35
C PRO A 19 7.71 -8.94 12.10
N LYS A 20 6.77 -8.07 12.49
CA LYS A 20 5.60 -8.41 13.30
C LYS A 20 4.38 -7.64 12.81
N LEU A 21 3.18 -8.22 12.93
CA LEU A 21 1.90 -7.54 12.62
C LEU A 21 1.72 -6.18 13.32
N SER A 22 2.38 -5.98 14.46
CA SER A 22 2.39 -4.69 15.16
C SER A 22 3.07 -3.55 14.38
N ALA A 23 3.81 -3.82 13.31
CA ALA A 23 4.36 -2.81 12.40
C ALA A 23 3.25 -2.04 11.69
N PHE A 24 2.18 -2.73 11.28
CA PHE A 24 1.02 -2.14 10.64
C PHE A 24 0.14 -1.33 11.59
N LYS A 25 0.48 -1.23 12.88
CA LYS A 25 -0.20 -0.33 13.81
C LYS A 25 0.30 1.11 13.70
N ASP A 26 1.42 1.37 13.03
CA ASP A 26 1.79 2.75 12.72
C ASP A 26 0.69 3.40 11.85
N ARG A 27 0.35 4.67 12.13
CA ARG A 27 -0.80 5.31 11.47
C ARG A 27 -0.55 5.52 9.97
N LYS A 28 0.68 5.88 9.59
CA LYS A 28 1.03 6.14 8.20
C LYS A 28 1.14 4.85 7.40
N VAL A 29 1.77 3.82 7.99
CA VAL A 29 1.83 2.47 7.41
C VAL A 29 0.42 1.88 7.21
N ALA A 30 -0.44 1.99 8.23
CA ALA A 30 -1.81 1.52 8.16
C ALA A 30 -2.62 2.21 7.04
N ALA A 31 -2.49 3.53 6.91
CA ALA A 31 -3.16 4.28 5.85
C ALA A 31 -2.69 3.82 4.46
N CYS A 32 -1.38 3.66 4.28
CA CYS A 32 -0.78 3.17 3.03
C CYS A 32 -1.29 1.77 2.67
N LEU A 33 -1.30 0.82 3.62
CA LEU A 33 -1.81 -0.53 3.40
C LEU A 33 -3.28 -0.51 2.95
N LEU A 34 -4.15 0.15 3.72
CA LEU A 34 -5.59 0.17 3.42
C LEU A 34 -5.87 0.80 2.04
N LEU A 35 -5.20 1.91 1.72
CA LEU A 35 -5.39 2.56 0.43
C LEU A 35 -4.86 1.71 -0.71
N SER A 36 -3.72 1.04 -0.55
CA SER A 36 -3.17 0.16 -1.56
C SER A 36 -4.14 -0.98 -1.93
N GLU A 37 -4.75 -1.63 -0.94
CA GLU A 37 -5.74 -2.69 -1.14
C GLU A 37 -7.08 -2.17 -1.71
N ILE A 38 -7.56 -1.02 -1.25
CA ILE A 38 -8.75 -0.34 -1.81
C ILE A 38 -8.56 -0.13 -3.32
N VAL A 39 -7.36 0.25 -3.73
CA VAL A 39 -7.05 0.53 -5.14
C VAL A 39 -7.00 -0.75 -5.95
N GLU A 40 -6.42 -1.82 -5.41
CA GLU A 40 -6.46 -3.12 -6.06
C GLU A 40 -7.90 -3.59 -6.27
N LEU A 41 -8.78 -3.41 -5.28
CA LEU A 41 -10.20 -3.74 -5.41
C LEU A 41 -10.90 -2.90 -6.48
N LEU A 42 -10.63 -1.59 -6.56
CA LEU A 42 -11.17 -0.72 -7.60
C LEU A 42 -10.69 -1.15 -8.99
N ARG A 43 -9.40 -1.47 -9.14
CA ARG A 43 -8.81 -1.91 -10.41
C ARG A 43 -9.32 -3.28 -10.85
N ALA A 44 -9.56 -4.17 -9.89
CA ALA A 44 -10.13 -5.49 -10.15
C ALA A 44 -11.64 -5.44 -10.42
N GLY A 45 -12.29 -4.28 -10.28
CA GLY A 45 -13.74 -4.15 -10.36
C GLY A 45 -14.49 -4.84 -9.21
N ALA A 46 -13.79 -5.25 -8.15
CA ALA A 46 -14.38 -5.87 -6.95
C ALA A 46 -14.97 -4.83 -5.99
N MET A 47 -14.68 -3.55 -6.22
CA MET A 47 -15.26 -2.43 -5.52
C MET A 47 -15.51 -1.31 -6.52
N GLU A 48 -16.52 -0.50 -6.25
CA GLU A 48 -16.89 0.67 -7.05
C GLU A 48 -17.09 1.89 -6.16
N LEU A 49 -17.02 3.06 -6.79
CA LEU A 49 -17.40 4.33 -6.18
C LEU A 49 -18.75 4.75 -6.75
N THR A 50 -19.72 4.96 -5.88
CA THR A 50 -21.00 5.58 -6.23
C THR A 50 -20.78 6.99 -6.82
N PRO A 51 -21.78 7.60 -7.49
CA PRO A 51 -21.69 9.00 -7.93
C PRO A 51 -21.37 10.00 -6.80
N ALA A 52 -21.72 9.65 -5.56
CA ALA A 52 -21.40 10.43 -4.35
C ALA A 52 -20.00 10.11 -3.78
N ASN A 53 -19.13 9.43 -4.52
CA ASN A 53 -17.77 9.03 -4.13
C ASN A 53 -17.72 8.17 -2.86
N ARG A 54 -18.75 7.33 -2.65
CA ARG A 54 -18.83 6.34 -1.55
C ARG A 54 -18.47 4.95 -2.06
N MET A 55 -17.71 4.21 -1.26
CA MET A 55 -17.29 2.84 -1.56
C MET A 55 -18.44 1.87 -1.40
N VAL A 56 -18.60 0.99 -2.39
CA VAL A 56 -19.54 -0.14 -2.38
C VAL A 56 -18.85 -1.36 -2.97
N VAL A 57 -19.09 -2.54 -2.39
CA VAL A 57 -18.56 -3.79 -2.98
C VAL A 57 -19.40 -4.17 -4.18
N ALA A 58 -18.73 -4.39 -5.31
CA ALA A 58 -19.38 -4.71 -6.57
C ALA A 58 -19.88 -6.16 -6.59
N GLN A 59 -20.92 -6.41 -7.37
CA GLN A 59 -21.35 -7.77 -7.69
C GLN A 59 -20.44 -8.30 -8.79
N VAL A 60 -19.39 -9.04 -8.39
CA VAL A 60 -18.40 -9.58 -9.32
C VAL A 60 -18.63 -11.05 -9.62
N THR A 61 -18.36 -11.43 -10.87
CA THR A 61 -18.31 -12.82 -11.32
C THR A 61 -17.01 -13.53 -10.91
N LYS A 62 -15.93 -12.77 -10.68
CA LYS A 62 -14.64 -13.27 -10.20
C LYS A 62 -14.35 -12.72 -8.81
N ALA A 63 -14.07 -13.63 -7.86
CA ALA A 63 -13.69 -13.25 -6.51
C ALA A 63 -12.39 -12.41 -6.51
N PRO A 64 -12.26 -11.43 -5.60
CA PRO A 64 -11.00 -10.73 -5.39
C PRO A 64 -9.93 -11.71 -4.89
N ALA A 65 -8.65 -11.28 -4.92
CA ALA A 65 -7.58 -12.05 -4.30
C ALA A 65 -7.90 -12.36 -2.84
N ASP A 66 -7.55 -13.56 -2.37
CA ASP A 66 -7.92 -14.05 -1.02
C ASP A 66 -7.59 -13.05 0.10
N TYR A 67 -6.44 -12.38 0.00
CA TYR A 67 -6.00 -11.42 1.02
C TYR A 67 -6.81 -10.12 1.04
N LEU A 68 -7.55 -9.79 -0.03
CA LEU A 68 -8.42 -8.61 -0.10
C LEU A 68 -9.83 -8.89 0.49
N VAL A 69 -10.18 -10.17 0.70
CA VAL A 69 -11.50 -10.57 1.24
C VAL A 69 -11.81 -9.89 2.57
N PRO A 70 -10.91 -9.82 3.58
CA PRO A 70 -11.20 -9.16 4.84
C PRO A 70 -11.61 -7.70 4.70
N LEU A 71 -11.00 -6.96 3.77
CA LEU A 71 -11.34 -5.57 3.48
C LEU A 71 -12.74 -5.47 2.85
N THR A 72 -13.04 -6.29 1.84
CA THR A 72 -14.39 -6.29 1.23
C THR A 72 -15.48 -6.65 2.23
N GLU A 73 -15.23 -7.61 3.12
CA GLU A 73 -16.17 -8.02 4.15
C GLU A 73 -16.35 -6.97 5.26
N ASP A 74 -15.32 -6.19 5.58
CA ASP A 74 -15.46 -5.03 6.48
C ASP A 74 -16.31 -3.94 5.84
N ILE A 75 -16.05 -3.61 4.57
CA ILE A 75 -16.80 -2.58 3.82
C ILE A 75 -18.27 -2.98 3.65
N LYS A 76 -18.59 -4.23 3.29
CA LYS A 76 -19.98 -4.72 3.14
C LYS A 76 -20.82 -4.56 4.41
N LYS A 77 -20.20 -4.66 5.59
CA LYS A 77 -20.89 -4.58 6.89
C LYS A 77 -21.12 -3.14 7.34
N ARG A 78 -20.63 -2.16 6.59
CA ARG A 78 -20.67 -0.74 6.92
C ARG A 78 -21.66 0.01 6.02
N GLN A 79 -22.06 1.17 6.51
CA GLN A 79 -22.75 2.14 5.66
C GLN A 79 -21.78 2.67 4.60
N PRO A 80 -22.20 2.83 3.33
CA PRO A 80 -21.35 3.37 2.29
C PRO A 80 -20.75 4.72 2.69
N GLU A 81 -19.43 4.83 2.62
CA GLU A 81 -18.67 6.01 3.02
C GLU A 81 -17.51 6.26 2.06
N SER A 82 -16.90 7.45 2.14
CA SER A 82 -15.74 7.76 1.32
C SER A 82 -14.49 7.00 1.78
N VAL A 83 -13.56 6.79 0.85
CA VAL A 83 -12.23 6.22 1.13
C VAL A 83 -11.56 6.93 2.31
N ASN A 84 -11.54 8.27 2.30
CA ASN A 84 -10.91 9.07 3.36
C ASN A 84 -11.53 8.83 4.73
N ASN A 85 -12.86 8.74 4.82
CA ASN A 85 -13.53 8.51 6.09
C ASN A 85 -13.23 7.11 6.62
N TYR A 86 -13.31 6.09 5.76
CA TYR A 86 -13.05 4.72 6.13
C TYR A 86 -11.60 4.53 6.63
N VAL A 87 -10.62 5.00 5.87
CA VAL A 87 -9.20 4.85 6.21
C VAL A 87 -8.89 5.60 7.49
N ARG A 88 -9.34 6.86 7.62
CA ARG A 88 -9.14 7.65 8.85
C ARG A 88 -9.71 6.95 10.07
N ASP A 89 -10.95 6.47 9.99
CA ASP A 89 -11.62 5.77 11.08
C ASP A 89 -10.91 4.45 11.45
N ALA A 90 -10.42 3.69 10.46
CA ALA A 90 -9.64 2.47 10.68
C ALA A 90 -8.30 2.75 11.38
N VAL A 91 -7.58 3.78 10.93
CA VAL A 91 -6.26 4.16 11.42
C VAL A 91 -6.31 4.79 12.82
N LEU A 92 -7.35 5.56 13.12
CA LEU A 92 -7.55 6.21 14.43
C LEU A 92 -8.20 5.30 15.48
N SER A 93 -8.74 4.15 15.07
CA SER A 93 -9.32 3.17 16.01
C SER A 93 -8.30 2.76 17.08
N VAL A 94 -8.66 2.89 18.37
CA VAL A 94 -7.78 2.56 19.51
C VAL A 94 -7.20 1.15 19.42
N ARG A 95 -8.05 0.16 19.05
CA ARG A 95 -7.63 -1.24 19.02
C ARG A 95 -6.93 -1.65 17.71
N LYS A 96 -7.09 -0.86 16.63
CA LYS A 96 -6.58 -1.12 15.26
C LYS A 96 -6.81 -2.56 14.76
N ARG A 97 -7.85 -3.25 15.27
CA ARG A 97 -8.14 -4.66 14.95
C ARG A 97 -8.41 -4.87 13.47
N ARG A 98 -9.06 -3.90 12.82
CA ARG A 98 -9.32 -3.92 11.38
C ARG A 98 -8.03 -3.95 10.58
N VAL A 99 -7.14 -3.01 10.87
CA VAL A 99 -5.83 -2.92 10.20
C VAL A 99 -5.01 -4.19 10.41
N THR A 100 -4.94 -4.70 11.64
CA THR A 100 -4.17 -5.93 11.89
C THR A 100 -4.76 -7.15 11.21
N LYS A 101 -6.09 -7.26 11.11
CA LYS A 101 -6.75 -8.37 10.41
C LYS A 101 -6.49 -8.33 8.90
N ILE A 102 -6.50 -7.13 8.33
CA ILE A 102 -6.19 -6.91 6.91
C ILE A 102 -4.72 -7.24 6.64
N ALA A 103 -3.81 -6.70 7.47
CA ALA A 103 -2.38 -7.00 7.37
C ALA A 103 -2.06 -8.50 7.53
N GLU A 104 -2.74 -9.18 8.44
CA GLU A 104 -2.56 -10.62 8.66
C GLU A 104 -2.92 -11.42 7.40
N ALA A 105 -4.03 -11.10 6.72
CA ALA A 105 -4.44 -11.85 5.53
C ALA A 105 -3.45 -11.72 4.36
N ILE A 106 -2.85 -10.55 4.15
CA ILE A 106 -1.81 -10.39 3.12
C ILE A 106 -0.50 -11.07 3.53
N CYS A 107 -0.13 -11.05 4.82
CA CYS A 107 1.01 -11.82 5.31
C CYS A 107 0.80 -13.32 5.11
N ASP A 108 -0.38 -13.85 5.46
CA ASP A 108 -0.73 -15.26 5.30
C ASP A 108 -0.72 -15.68 3.82
N SER A 109 -1.20 -14.81 2.93
CA SER A 109 -1.12 -15.02 1.48
C SER A 109 0.33 -15.10 0.99
N LEU A 110 1.20 -14.23 1.48
CA LEU A 110 2.63 -14.25 1.15
C LEU A 110 3.35 -15.48 1.71
N VAL A 111 2.96 -15.96 2.90
CA VAL A 111 3.46 -17.21 3.47
C VAL A 111 3.02 -18.41 2.63
N LYS A 112 1.73 -18.48 2.27
CA LYS A 112 1.18 -19.53 1.40
C LYS A 112 1.86 -19.58 0.03
N ALA A 113 2.28 -18.43 -0.49
CA ALA A 113 2.99 -18.31 -1.75
C ALA A 113 4.52 -18.53 -1.64
N GLY A 114 5.06 -18.76 -0.43
CA GLY A 114 6.48 -19.02 -0.21
C GLY A 114 7.41 -17.80 -0.23
N TYR A 115 6.84 -16.59 -0.18
CA TYR A 115 7.59 -15.33 -0.12
C TYR A 115 7.97 -14.92 1.30
N LEU A 116 7.17 -15.34 2.28
CA LEU A 116 7.44 -15.15 3.70
C LEU A 116 7.53 -16.50 4.41
N GLU A 117 8.39 -16.56 5.42
CA GLU A 117 8.36 -17.57 6.45
C GLU A 117 7.84 -16.96 7.76
N VAL A 118 7.17 -17.76 8.58
CA VAL A 118 6.66 -17.32 9.88
C VAL A 118 7.15 -18.25 10.98
N ASP A 119 7.82 -17.67 11.97
CA ASP A 119 8.25 -18.37 13.19
C ASP A 119 7.87 -17.55 14.42
N HIS A 120 7.17 -18.17 15.38
CA HIS A 120 6.71 -17.51 16.62
C HIS A 120 6.09 -16.10 16.41
N LYS A 121 5.24 -15.93 15.38
CA LYS A 121 4.60 -14.66 14.96
C LYS A 121 5.57 -13.58 14.47
N THR A 122 6.75 -14.00 14.04
CA THR A 122 7.75 -13.17 13.40
C THR A 122 7.86 -13.58 11.94
N TYR A 123 7.80 -12.60 11.03
CA TYR A 123 7.77 -12.83 9.59
C TYR A 123 9.12 -12.49 8.97
N TYR A 124 9.64 -13.37 8.13
CA TYR A 124 10.93 -13.21 7.47
C TYR A 124 10.75 -13.34 5.96
N ASP A 125 11.41 -12.50 5.17
CA ASP A 125 11.39 -12.66 3.73
C ASP A 125 12.36 -13.76 3.28
N ASN A 126 11.98 -14.45 2.21
CA ASN A 126 12.79 -15.50 1.64
C ASN A 126 13.89 -14.90 0.74
N GLN A 127 15.12 -15.42 0.80
CA GLN A 127 16.13 -15.26 -0.26
C GLN A 127 16.35 -13.82 -0.80
N THR A 128 16.61 -12.82 0.06
CA THR A 128 16.95 -11.44 -0.36
C THR A 128 15.88 -10.76 -1.22
N LEU A 129 14.62 -11.21 -1.12
CA LEU A 129 13.52 -10.73 -1.95
C LEU A 129 13.31 -9.22 -1.76
N THR A 130 13.30 -8.75 -0.51
CA THR A 130 13.14 -7.33 -0.22
C THR A 130 14.30 -6.51 -0.77
N ASP A 131 15.55 -6.98 -0.64
CA ASP A 131 16.72 -6.28 -1.19
C ASP A 131 16.63 -6.12 -2.71
N ARG A 132 16.11 -7.13 -3.42
CA ARG A 132 15.89 -7.04 -4.88
C ARG A 132 14.80 -6.03 -5.23
N ILE A 133 13.70 -5.99 -4.48
CA ILE A 133 12.62 -5.00 -4.65
C ILE A 133 13.18 -3.59 -4.48
N LEU A 134 13.93 -3.36 -3.40
CA LEU A 134 14.50 -2.05 -3.07
C LEU A 134 15.57 -1.62 -4.09
N THR A 135 16.41 -2.55 -4.53
CA THR A 135 17.39 -2.31 -5.60
C THR A 135 16.68 -1.93 -6.89
N GLN A 136 15.65 -2.66 -7.30
CA GLN A 136 14.89 -2.35 -8.51
C GLN A 136 14.19 -0.99 -8.43
N LEU A 137 13.59 -0.67 -7.28
CA LEU A 137 12.96 0.63 -7.04
C LEU A 137 13.98 1.77 -7.21
N TYR A 138 15.17 1.65 -6.59
CA TYR A 138 16.20 2.66 -6.69
C TYR A 138 16.78 2.77 -8.11
N GLN A 139 17.02 1.63 -8.78
CA GLN A 139 17.48 1.62 -10.17
C GLN A 139 16.48 2.29 -11.11
N ASP A 140 15.18 2.05 -10.92
CA ASP A 140 14.13 2.72 -11.68
C ASP A 140 14.06 4.22 -11.37
N ALA A 141 14.37 4.61 -10.12
CA ALA A 141 14.40 6.01 -9.72
C ALA A 141 15.54 6.81 -10.38
N ILE A 142 16.72 6.21 -10.54
CA ILE A 142 17.86 6.85 -11.21
C ILE A 142 17.80 6.72 -12.73
N ALA A 143 17.05 5.74 -13.25
CA ALA A 143 16.88 5.58 -14.66
C ALA A 143 16.12 6.78 -15.23
N LYS A 144 16.73 7.49 -16.19
CA LYS A 144 16.13 8.65 -16.89
C LYS A 144 15.02 8.24 -17.87
N LYS A 145 14.28 7.17 -17.57
CA LYS A 145 13.15 6.63 -18.33
C LYS A 145 11.89 6.63 -17.48
N GLU A 146 10.73 6.53 -18.12
CA GLU A 146 9.46 6.40 -17.39
C GLU A 146 9.50 5.19 -16.45
N PRO A 147 9.26 5.37 -15.13
CA PRO A 147 9.21 4.26 -14.19
C PRO A 147 7.97 3.41 -14.44
N SER A 148 8.01 2.16 -14.00
CA SER A 148 6.81 1.32 -14.06
C SER A 148 5.72 1.85 -13.11
N GLU A 149 4.45 1.63 -13.45
CA GLU A 149 3.33 2.02 -12.57
C GLU A 149 3.43 1.31 -11.22
N LYS A 150 3.85 0.03 -11.19
CA LYS A 150 4.07 -0.73 -9.95
C LYS A 150 5.11 -0.07 -9.06
N ASN A 151 6.28 0.27 -9.62
CA ASN A 151 7.34 0.94 -8.85
C ASN A 151 6.93 2.35 -8.40
N SER A 152 6.17 3.07 -9.23
CA SER A 152 5.62 4.38 -8.86
C SER A 152 4.66 4.26 -7.67
N MET A 153 3.77 3.27 -7.68
CA MET A 153 2.88 2.97 -6.55
C MET A 153 3.66 2.57 -5.30
N LEU A 154 4.68 1.71 -5.42
CA LEU A 154 5.53 1.35 -4.29
C LEU A 154 6.26 2.58 -3.71
N ALA A 155 6.84 3.43 -4.57
CA ALA A 155 7.48 4.67 -4.15
C ALA A 155 6.51 5.58 -3.39
N ILE A 156 5.27 5.75 -3.88
CA ILE A 156 4.22 6.53 -3.22
C ILE A 156 3.97 5.98 -1.81
N LEU A 157 3.83 4.66 -1.65
CA LEU A 157 3.56 4.05 -0.35
C LEU A 157 4.74 4.20 0.61
N LEU A 158 5.97 4.00 0.15
CA LEU A 158 7.18 4.13 0.99
C LEU A 158 7.44 5.57 1.42
N VAL A 159 7.23 6.55 0.53
CA VAL A 159 7.38 7.98 0.85
C VAL A 159 6.29 8.43 1.82
N ASN A 160 5.02 8.14 1.55
CA ASN A 160 3.91 8.60 2.40
C ASN A 160 3.87 7.88 3.77
N SER A 161 4.33 6.63 3.85
CA SER A 161 4.50 5.93 5.14
C SER A 161 5.69 6.44 5.95
N GLY A 162 6.64 7.12 5.31
CA GLY A 162 7.92 7.52 5.91
C GLY A 162 8.94 6.37 6.00
N LEU A 163 8.64 5.21 5.41
CA LEU A 163 9.57 4.07 5.38
C LEU A 163 10.77 4.33 4.46
N VAL A 164 10.63 5.19 3.45
CA VAL A 164 11.73 5.50 2.52
C VAL A 164 13.00 5.95 3.26
N HIS A 165 12.88 6.75 4.32
CA HIS A 165 14.02 7.22 5.12
C HIS A 165 14.52 6.23 6.17
N GLN A 166 13.73 5.19 6.47
CA GLN A 166 14.15 4.12 7.37
C GLN A 166 14.95 3.05 6.60
N ILE A 167 14.56 2.85 5.34
CA ILE A 167 15.12 1.82 4.46
C ILE A 167 16.37 2.33 3.73
N PHE A 168 16.28 3.51 3.11
CA PHE A 168 17.33 4.02 2.23
C PHE A 168 18.24 5.03 2.93
N PRO A 169 19.54 5.06 2.58
CA PRO A 169 20.41 6.18 2.91
C PRO A 169 19.80 7.51 2.47
N LYS A 170 20.11 8.60 3.19
CA LYS A 170 19.51 9.92 2.98
C LYS A 170 19.49 10.36 1.50
N GLN A 171 20.63 10.25 0.81
CA GLN A 171 20.76 10.66 -0.60
C GLN A 171 19.89 9.80 -1.55
N GLU A 172 19.78 8.50 -1.27
CA GLU A 172 18.97 7.58 -2.07
C GLU A 172 17.48 7.84 -1.85
N ALA A 173 17.08 8.08 -0.58
CA ALA A 173 15.71 8.45 -0.25
C ALA A 173 15.30 9.78 -0.94
N GLU A 174 16.17 10.80 -0.88
CA GLU A 174 15.95 12.08 -1.57
C GLU A 174 15.84 11.89 -3.09
N THR A 175 16.63 10.99 -3.67
CA THR A 175 16.57 10.65 -5.10
C THR A 175 15.22 10.04 -5.48
N ILE A 176 14.74 9.07 -4.69
CA ILE A 176 13.43 8.43 -4.92
C ILE A 176 12.30 9.47 -4.80
N GLU A 177 12.35 10.35 -3.81
CA GLU A 177 11.35 11.40 -3.64
C GLU A 177 11.34 12.43 -4.76
N LEU A 178 12.51 12.89 -5.19
CA LEU A 178 12.64 13.82 -6.31
C LEU A 178 12.09 13.18 -7.58
N ARG A 179 12.46 11.93 -7.84
CA ARG A 179 11.93 11.20 -8.98
C ARG A 179 10.41 11.10 -8.92
N LEU A 180 9.86 10.71 -7.77
CA LEU A 180 8.41 10.63 -7.60
C LEU A 180 7.73 12.00 -7.85
N LYS A 181 8.31 13.10 -7.36
CA LYS A 181 7.77 14.46 -7.58
C LYS A 181 7.77 14.85 -9.07
N GLU A 182 8.83 14.55 -9.81
CA GLU A 182 8.89 14.77 -11.27
C GLU A 182 7.80 13.97 -11.97
N VAL A 183 7.72 12.70 -11.60
CA VAL A 183 6.82 11.72 -12.19
C VAL A 183 5.36 12.11 -12.00
N MET A 184 5.00 12.61 -10.82
CA MET A 184 3.64 13.05 -10.49
C MET A 184 3.21 14.36 -11.17
N LYS A 185 4.16 15.21 -11.56
CA LYS A 185 3.89 16.53 -12.18
C LYS A 185 3.97 16.51 -13.71
N SER A 186 4.52 15.47 -14.29
CA SER A 186 4.81 15.43 -15.70
C SER A 186 3.61 14.99 -16.52
N ASP A 187 3.34 15.71 -17.61
CA ASP A 187 2.46 15.26 -18.69
C ASP A 187 3.15 14.22 -19.60
N GLN A 188 4.47 14.03 -19.45
CA GLN A 188 5.30 13.12 -20.26
C GLN A 188 5.15 11.65 -19.87
N TYR A 189 4.75 11.36 -18.62
CA TYR A 189 4.63 9.99 -18.11
C TYR A 189 3.17 9.54 -18.14
N HIS A 190 2.73 9.13 -19.34
CA HIS A 190 1.34 8.77 -19.62
C HIS A 190 0.89 7.45 -18.98
N LEU A 191 1.82 6.58 -18.57
CA LEU A 191 1.50 5.26 -18.00
C LEU A 191 1.07 5.32 -16.53
N ILE A 192 1.22 6.47 -15.89
CA ILE A 192 0.78 6.66 -14.51
C ILE A 192 -0.69 7.06 -14.52
N SER A 193 -1.53 6.11 -14.16
CA SER A 193 -2.97 6.30 -14.14
C SER A 193 -3.40 7.46 -13.26
N ASP A 194 -4.51 8.11 -13.63
CA ASP A 194 -5.20 9.10 -12.79
C ASP A 194 -5.55 8.52 -11.42
N VAL A 195 -5.75 7.20 -11.35
CA VAL A 195 -5.93 6.45 -10.11
C VAL A 195 -4.70 6.62 -9.22
N THR A 196 -3.49 6.36 -9.71
CA THR A 196 -2.23 6.58 -8.99
C THR A 196 -2.09 8.02 -8.50
N LYS A 197 -2.41 8.99 -9.37
CA LYS A 197 -2.34 10.42 -9.02
C LYS A 197 -3.32 10.81 -7.91
N ARG A 198 -4.57 10.34 -8.02
CA ARG A 198 -5.62 10.55 -7.02
C ARG A 198 -5.26 9.90 -5.69
N ILE A 199 -4.69 8.70 -5.69
CA ILE A 199 -4.28 8.00 -4.47
C ILE A 199 -3.20 8.76 -3.74
N ASN A 200 -2.18 9.27 -4.43
CA ASN A 200 -1.14 10.05 -3.78
C ASN A 200 -1.72 11.30 -3.10
N LYS A 201 -2.71 11.95 -3.72
CA LYS A 201 -3.43 13.08 -3.13
C LYS A 201 -4.28 12.67 -1.91
N ASP A 202 -5.03 11.58 -2.01
CA ASP A 202 -5.86 11.05 -0.91
C ASP A 202 -4.97 10.62 0.28
N LEU A 203 -3.84 9.94 -0.01
CA LEU A 203 -2.81 9.59 0.96
C LEU A 203 -2.30 10.83 1.68
N ALA A 204 -1.81 11.83 0.95
CA ALA A 204 -1.29 13.05 1.56
C ALA A 204 -2.31 13.69 2.53
N GLY A 205 -3.57 13.83 2.10
CA GLY A 205 -4.63 14.38 2.93
C GLY A 205 -4.95 13.54 4.18
N ILE A 206 -4.94 12.21 4.06
CA ILE A 206 -5.13 11.30 5.20
C ILE A 206 -3.94 11.37 6.15
N ILE A 207 -2.71 11.34 5.64
CA ILE A 207 -1.48 11.37 6.40
C ILE A 207 -1.37 12.68 7.20
N ASP A 208 -1.70 13.81 6.58
CA ASP A 208 -1.79 15.09 7.26
C ASP A 208 -2.81 15.01 8.40
N ALA A 209 -4.03 14.57 8.12
CA ALA A 209 -5.09 14.48 9.13
C ALA A 209 -4.73 13.59 10.34
N VAL A 210 -4.05 12.46 10.12
CA VAL A 210 -3.70 11.51 11.21
C VAL A 210 -2.40 11.86 11.94
N SER A 211 -1.56 12.72 11.35
CA SER A 211 -0.34 13.23 11.99
C SER A 211 -0.64 14.24 13.10
N PHE A 212 -1.79 14.93 13.03
CA PHE A 212 -2.22 15.92 14.04
C PHE A 212 -3.15 15.36 15.12
N ALA A 213 -3.73 14.18 14.92
CA ALA A 213 -4.48 13.50 15.97
C ALA A 213 -3.50 13.07 17.07
N ARG A 214 -3.63 13.57 18.30
CA ARG A 214 -2.83 13.07 19.43
C ARG A 214 -3.41 11.74 19.90
#